data_AF-A0A6I4NXF3-F1
#
_entry.id   AF-A0A6I4NXF3-F1
#
_cell.length_a   1.000
_cell.length_b   1.000
_cell.length_c   1.000
_cell.angle_alpha   90.00
_cell.angle_beta   90.00
_cell.angle_gamma   90.00
#
_symmetry.space_group_name_H-M   'P 1'
#
loop_
_entity.id
_entity.type
_entity.pdbx_description
1 polymer ?
#
loop_
_entity_poly.entity_id
_entity_poly.type
_entity_poly.pdbx_seq_one_letter_code
_entity_poly.pdbx_strand_id
1 'polypeptide(L)'
;MARTMAGRPAGNGFTHFWERVDRVLLPVFEAPVLHDADRDVGPIGAAPCPVCGHPMTEHAIERSEYDTVLECPTSERLPLASTHSPLNEFGMPLSGRRRERYEQELATTG
;
A
#
# COMPACT_ATOMS: atom_id res chain seq x y z
N MET A 1 -21.55 13.78 -59.32
CA MET A 1 -20.82 12.59 -58.86
C MET A 1 -19.37 12.96 -58.62
N ALA A 2 -18.85 12.79 -57.39
CA ALA A 2 -17.48 12.35 -57.08
C ALA A 2 -17.05 12.77 -55.64
N ARG A 3 -16.50 11.79 -54.91
CA ARG A 3 -15.63 11.88 -53.71
C ARG A 3 -16.27 11.83 -52.32
N THR A 4 -16.81 10.67 -51.99
CA THR A 4 -16.63 10.04 -50.68
C THR A 4 -15.18 9.54 -50.51
N MET A 5 -14.71 9.49 -49.26
CA MET A 5 -13.58 8.71 -48.71
C MET A 5 -12.26 9.43 -48.37
N ALA A 6 -12.20 9.96 -47.14
CA ALA A 6 -11.06 9.79 -46.21
C ALA A 6 -11.51 10.15 -44.78
N GLY A 7 -12.60 9.53 -44.30
CA GLY A 7 -12.93 9.57 -42.88
C GLY A 7 -12.00 8.62 -42.15
N ARG A 8 -11.18 9.13 -41.22
CA ARG A 8 -10.48 8.30 -40.21
C ARG A 8 -11.53 7.39 -39.57
N PRO A 9 -11.31 6.07 -39.41
CA PRO A 9 -12.33 5.20 -38.87
C PRO A 9 -12.76 5.76 -37.52
N ALA A 10 -14.07 5.98 -37.36
CA ALA A 10 -14.69 6.40 -36.13
C ALA A 10 -14.63 5.25 -35.12
N GLY A 11 -13.41 4.95 -34.66
CA GLY A 11 -13.14 4.12 -33.51
C GLY A 11 -13.33 4.97 -32.27
N ASN A 12 -14.20 4.49 -31.39
CA ASN A 12 -14.52 4.97 -30.06
C ASN A 12 -13.27 5.36 -29.25
N GLY A 13 -12.84 6.62 -29.36
CA GLY A 13 -11.74 7.19 -28.58
C GLY A 13 -11.93 7.06 -27.06
N PHE A 14 -13.19 6.95 -26.62
CA PHE A 14 -13.55 6.59 -25.25
C PHE A 14 -13.03 5.19 -24.85
N THR A 15 -13.15 4.19 -25.73
CA THR A 15 -12.62 2.83 -25.48
C THR A 15 -11.11 2.84 -25.41
N HIS A 16 -10.43 3.55 -26.33
CA HIS A 16 -8.97 3.65 -26.29
C HIS A 16 -8.43 4.40 -25.07
N PHE A 17 -9.19 5.36 -24.55
CA PHE A 17 -8.88 6.00 -23.28
C PHE A 17 -8.94 4.97 -22.13
N TRP A 18 -10.03 4.21 -22.02
CA TRP A 18 -10.16 3.19 -20.99
C TRP A 18 -9.14 2.06 -21.13
N GLU A 19 -8.82 1.60 -22.35
CA GLU A 19 -7.74 0.64 -22.60
C GLU A 19 -6.38 1.15 -22.13
N ARG A 20 -6.11 2.46 -22.27
CA ARG A 20 -4.88 3.07 -21.76
C ARG A 20 -4.89 3.13 -20.23
N VAL A 21 -6.01 3.54 -19.63
CA VAL A 21 -6.16 3.60 -18.17
C VAL A 21 -5.96 2.21 -17.58
N ASP A 22 -6.65 1.21 -18.12
CA ASP A 22 -6.57 -0.18 -17.68
C ASP A 22 -5.13 -0.72 -17.81
N ARG A 23 -4.46 -0.47 -18.94
CA ARG A 23 -3.04 -0.86 -19.13
C ARG A 23 -2.09 -0.25 -18.09
N VAL A 24 -2.36 0.98 -17.65
CA VAL A 24 -1.52 1.68 -16.66
C VAL A 24 -1.83 1.22 -15.24
N LEU A 25 -3.09 0.91 -14.95
CA LEU A 25 -3.56 0.59 -13.61
C LEU A 25 -3.53 -0.91 -13.29
N LEU A 26 -3.71 -1.80 -14.27
CA LEU A 26 -3.68 -3.25 -14.08
C LEU A 26 -2.42 -3.74 -13.35
N PRO A 27 -1.20 -3.27 -13.66
CA PRO A 27 0.00 -3.69 -12.94
C PRO A 27 0.04 -3.28 -11.46
N VAL A 28 -0.72 -2.25 -11.08
CA VAL A 28 -0.83 -1.78 -9.67
C VAL A 28 -1.85 -2.62 -8.90
N PHE A 29 -2.89 -3.08 -9.59
CA PHE A 29 -3.92 -3.95 -9.03
C PHE A 29 -3.61 -5.44 -9.14
N GLU A 30 -2.57 -5.81 -9.90
CA GLU A 30 -2.05 -7.16 -9.88
C GLU A 30 -1.63 -7.46 -8.46
N ALA A 31 -2.29 -8.46 -7.86
CA ALA A 31 -2.02 -8.86 -6.50
C ALA A 31 -0.50 -9.11 -6.39
N PRO A 32 0.17 -8.57 -5.36
CA PRO A 32 1.59 -8.81 -5.20
C PRO A 32 1.81 -10.33 -5.28
N VAL A 33 2.84 -10.74 -6.03
CA VAL A 33 3.28 -12.13 -6.02
C VAL A 33 3.68 -12.40 -4.58
N LEU A 34 2.77 -12.98 -3.81
CA LEU A 34 3.03 -13.45 -2.47
C LEU A 34 4.02 -14.60 -2.67
N HIS A 35 5.31 -14.31 -2.57
CA HIS A 35 6.30 -15.36 -2.44
C HIS A 35 5.89 -16.25 -1.27
N ASP A 36 6.04 -17.56 -1.40
CA ASP A 36 5.65 -18.59 -0.42
C ASP A 36 6.35 -18.46 0.95
N ALA A 37 7.04 -17.35 1.23
CA ALA A 37 7.91 -17.16 2.37
C ALA A 37 7.18 -17.11 3.72
N ASP A 38 5.90 -16.74 3.79
CA ASP A 38 5.21 -16.61 5.09
C ASP A 38 3.75 -17.11 5.06
N ARG A 39 3.47 -18.20 4.33
CA ARG A 39 2.25 -18.96 4.65
C ARG A 39 2.52 -19.78 5.91
N ASP A 40 2.46 -19.11 7.07
CA ASP A 40 2.21 -19.80 8.33
C ASP A 40 0.82 -20.45 8.24
N VAL A 41 0.78 -21.68 7.73
CA VAL A 41 -0.40 -22.58 7.80
C VAL A 41 -0.53 -23.15 9.22
N GLY A 42 -0.05 -22.41 10.23
CA GLY A 42 -0.29 -22.69 11.63
C GLY A 42 -1.75 -22.37 11.99
N PRO A 43 -2.26 -22.90 13.12
CA PRO A 43 -3.54 -22.45 13.64
C PRO A 43 -3.51 -20.91 13.75
N ILE A 44 -4.57 -20.23 13.30
CA ILE A 44 -4.66 -18.76 13.15
C ILE A 44 -4.24 -17.99 14.43
N GLY A 45 -4.32 -18.61 15.61
CA GLY A 45 -3.88 -18.03 16.87
C GLY A 45 -2.37 -18.09 17.17
N ALA A 46 -1.59 -18.92 16.45
CA ALA A 46 -0.15 -19.07 16.66
C ALA A 46 0.69 -17.98 15.96
N ALA A 47 0.08 -17.16 15.10
CA ALA A 47 0.76 -16.04 14.49
C ALA A 47 1.19 -15.01 15.56
N PRO A 48 2.41 -14.46 15.47
CA PRO A 48 2.85 -13.40 16.37
C PRO A 48 2.13 -12.08 16.05
N CYS A 49 1.78 -11.33 17.09
CA CYS A 49 1.25 -9.98 16.94
C CYS A 49 2.27 -9.07 16.26
N PRO A 50 1.92 -8.31 15.20
CA PRO A 50 2.86 -7.45 14.49
C PRO A 50 3.30 -6.23 15.31
N VAL A 51 2.64 -5.98 16.43
CA VAL A 51 2.92 -4.85 17.33
C VAL A 51 3.80 -5.32 18.48
N CYS A 52 3.34 -6.29 19.29
CA CYS A 52 4.07 -6.74 20.50
C CYS A 52 4.86 -8.04 20.36
N GLY A 53 4.66 -8.80 19.28
CA GLY A 53 5.32 -10.09 19.06
C GLY A 53 4.73 -11.28 19.84
N HIS A 54 3.86 -11.06 20.83
CA HIS A 54 3.16 -12.14 21.55
C HIS A 54 2.20 -12.91 20.63
N PRO A 55 1.94 -14.20 20.90
CA PRO A 55 1.02 -14.99 20.08
C PRO A 55 -0.41 -14.40 20.13
N MET A 56 -1.13 -14.46 19.01
CA MET A 56 -2.48 -13.92 18.91
C MET A 56 -3.49 -14.60 19.85
N THR A 57 -3.21 -15.82 20.31
CA THR A 57 -4.00 -16.50 21.36
C THR A 57 -4.01 -15.78 22.71
N GLU A 58 -3.00 -14.95 23.01
CA GLU A 58 -2.92 -14.20 24.27
C GLU A 58 -3.71 -12.89 24.23
N HIS A 59 -4.25 -12.49 23.08
CA HIS A 59 -5.01 -11.26 22.92
C HIS A 59 -6.49 -11.47 23.23
N ALA A 60 -7.12 -10.49 23.87
CA ALA A 60 -8.55 -10.49 24.10
C ALA A 60 -9.27 -9.80 22.93
N ILE A 61 -10.36 -10.40 22.45
CA ILE A 61 -11.23 -9.80 21.43
C ILE A 61 -12.53 -9.38 22.12
N GLU A 62 -12.69 -8.07 22.32
CA GLU A 62 -13.96 -7.49 22.75
C GLU A 62 -14.85 -7.27 21.52
N ARG A 63 -16.04 -7.87 21.52
CA ARG A 63 -17.04 -7.70 20.45
C ARG A 63 -18.24 -6.96 21.02
N SER A 64 -18.46 -5.75 20.54
CA SER A 64 -19.67 -4.96 20.82
C SER A 64 -20.60 -4.95 19.60
N GLU A 65 -21.77 -4.32 19.71
CA GLU A 65 -22.73 -4.20 18.60
C GLU A 65 -22.18 -3.37 17.44
N TYR A 66 -21.31 -2.39 17.73
CA TYR A 66 -20.84 -1.41 16.74
C TYR A 66 -19.35 -1.55 16.40
N ASP A 67 -18.55 -2.10 17.32
CA ASP A 67 -17.10 -2.23 17.16
C ASP A 67 -16.58 -3.60 17.62
N THR A 68 -15.49 -4.03 17.01
CA THR A 68 -14.68 -5.16 17.48
C THR A 68 -13.28 -4.64 17.78
N VAL A 69 -12.85 -4.75 19.03
CA VAL A 69 -11.56 -4.27 19.52
C VAL A 69 -10.69 -5.47 19.90
N LEU A 70 -9.43 -5.43 19.47
CA LEU A 70 -8.41 -6.41 19.85
C LEU A 70 -7.47 -5.78 20.89
N GLU A 71 -7.43 -6.34 22.09
CA GLU A 71 -6.59 -5.85 23.18
C GLU A 71 -5.26 -6.60 23.23
N CYS A 72 -4.17 -5.84 23.21
CA CYS A 72 -2.81 -6.36 23.36
C CYS A 72 -2.53 -6.71 24.83
N PRO A 73 -1.95 -7.89 25.15
CA PRO A 73 -1.63 -8.27 26.53
C PRO A 73 -0.50 -7.43 27.15
N THR A 74 0.27 -6.73 26.31
CA THR A 74 1.37 -5.87 26.75
C THR A 74 0.83 -4.54 27.25
N SER A 75 1.05 -4.23 28.53
CA SER A 75 0.73 -2.92 29.13
C SER A 75 1.75 -1.83 28.76
N GLU A 76 2.91 -2.23 28.24
CA GLU A 76 3.93 -1.32 27.74
C GLU A 76 3.48 -0.74 26.40
N ARG A 77 3.35 0.59 26.35
CA ARG A 77 3.16 1.29 25.09
C ARG A 77 4.45 1.14 24.30
N LEU A 78 4.43 0.25 23.32
CA LEU A 78 5.59 0.02 22.46
C LEU A 78 6.02 1.34 21.83
N PRO A 79 7.34 1.61 21.77
CA PRO A 79 7.84 2.85 21.21
C PRO A 79 7.33 2.96 19.78
N LEU A 80 6.72 4.10 19.44
CA LEU A 80 6.49 4.45 18.05
C LEU A 80 7.83 4.37 17.35
N ALA A 81 7.91 3.60 16.28
CA ALA A 81 9.13 3.53 15.47
C ALA A 81 9.51 4.96 15.11
N SER A 82 10.66 5.43 15.62
CA SER A 82 11.18 6.76 15.35
C SER A 82 11.72 6.76 13.92
N THR A 83 10.83 6.81 12.96
CA THR A 83 11.21 7.00 11.56
C THR A 83 11.59 8.47 11.41
N HIS A 84 12.87 8.75 11.52
CA HIS A 84 13.44 10.07 11.22
C HIS A 84 13.57 10.31 9.70
N SER A 85 13.08 9.38 8.88
CA SER A 85 13.06 9.60 7.43
C SER A 85 12.05 10.70 7.11
N PRO A 86 12.40 11.64 6.22
CA PRO A 86 11.43 12.61 5.71
C PRO A 86 10.23 11.87 5.11
N LEU A 87 9.04 12.37 5.42
CA LEU A 87 7.77 11.80 5.00
C LEU A 87 7.20 12.57 3.81
N ASN A 88 6.42 11.89 2.97
CA ASN A 88 5.63 12.50 1.92
C ASN A 88 4.28 13.03 2.44
N GLU A 89 3.46 13.57 1.54
CA GLU A 89 2.13 14.11 1.83
C GLU A 89 1.13 13.07 2.39
N PHE A 90 1.43 11.78 2.28
CA PHE A 90 0.62 10.67 2.81
C PHE A 90 1.19 10.08 4.12
N GLY A 91 2.25 10.70 4.68
CA GLY A 91 2.90 10.19 5.89
C GLY A 91 3.74 8.93 5.68
N MET A 92 4.08 8.58 4.44
CA MET A 92 4.99 7.47 4.13
C MET A 92 6.43 7.97 3.95
N PRO A 93 7.46 7.16 4.23
CA PRO A 93 8.85 7.53 3.99
C PRO A 93 9.09 7.94 2.52
N LEU A 94 9.83 9.03 2.29
CA LEU A 94 10.29 9.40 0.95
C LEU A 94 11.18 8.29 0.37
N SER A 95 10.97 7.99 -0.91
CA SER A 95 11.73 6.98 -1.66
C SER A 95 12.25 7.53 -2.99
N GLY A 96 13.28 6.89 -3.53
CA GLY A 96 13.89 7.19 -4.83
C GLY A 96 14.31 8.66 -5.00
N ARG A 97 14.01 9.23 -6.17
CA ARG A 97 14.43 10.60 -6.53
C ARG A 97 13.95 11.69 -5.57
N ARG A 98 12.82 11.50 -4.90
CA ARG A 98 12.31 12.51 -3.93
C ARG A 98 13.17 12.53 -2.66
N ARG A 99 13.66 11.37 -2.23
CA ARG A 99 14.59 11.27 -1.12
C ARG A 99 15.94 11.91 -1.46
N GLU A 100 16.47 11.61 -2.65
CA GLU A 100 17.74 12.19 -3.14
C GLU A 100 17.67 13.73 -3.18
N ARG A 101 16.55 14.29 -3.67
CA ARG A 101 16.35 15.75 -3.68
C ARG A 101 16.34 16.35 -2.27
N TYR A 102 15.63 15.72 -1.34
CA TYR A 102 15.56 16.21 0.04
C TYR A 102 16.94 16.18 0.73
N GLU A 103 17.71 15.11 0.52
CA GLU A 103 19.08 15.00 1.04
C GLU A 103 20.01 16.06 0.41
N GLN A 104 19.86 16.37 -0.88
CA GLN A 104 20.58 17.46 -1.54
C GLN A 104 20.22 18.83 -0.96
N GLU A 105 18.93 19.11 -0.77
CA GLU A 105 18.45 20.38 -0.21
C GLU A 105 18.98 20.61 1.22
N LEU A 106 18.99 19.57 2.06
CA LEU A 106 19.60 19.61 3.39
C LEU A 106 21.10 19.90 3.33
N ALA A 107 21.84 19.27 2.41
CA ALA A 107 23.27 19.44 2.27
C ALA A 107 23.69 20.84 1.81
N THR A 108 22.84 21.55 1.06
CA THR A 108 23.10 22.95 0.67
C THR A 108 22.68 24.00 1.70
N THR A 109 21.91 23.61 2.72
CA THR A 109 21.34 24.56 3.70
C THR A 109 22.06 24.52 5.06
N GLY A 110 23.05 23.66 5.23
CA GLY A 110 23.94 23.58 6.41
C GLY A 110 25.32 24.13 6.13
#